data_AF-W5IJY9-F1
#
_entry.id   AF-W5IJY9-F1
#
_cell.length_a   1.000
_cell.length_b   1.000
_cell.length_c   1.000
_cell.angle_alpha   90.00
_cell.angle_beta   90.00
_cell.angle_gamma   90.00
#
_symmetry.space_group_name_H-M   'P 1'
#
loop_
_entity.id
_entity.type
_entity.pdbx_description
1 polymer ?
#
loop_
_entity_poly.entity_id
_entity_poly.type
_entity_poly.pdbx_seq_one_letter_code
_entity_poly.pdbx_strand_id
1 'polypeptide(L)'
;MSFLTEATSEHFTVSDLIRRFGVSTDFPYGKDITVTSLSDSLEKVSPGTLYLGTDQGPLEQIKEAESKGAYSILFPTSVKEKLQQASASSSSSSSVSTIPLLFGDLGPAQLGYLAFLLAGRPTDTLATFAVVGQKASYAADSLAQLLHLLGNPIGVIDSRKSFSLERELDCTYPLGPLETQMILSQMLEDGVNTVILTINSSTFNPGALSHVGIDVCGHTQSFIASDLQPHTTQTERTAQTDQINSSDLTSDPSSGKRDGKMGEEKTGGDSGRDHSAEFAEAEDNHQPSRPQERHWSRWIPNYHKGEGHSSRHDLTSRLRQELASFGARIDDDTHCVLPTDASRQVARSVLDSIPADQEYEVYLSAAMAMSAGVRKNNVRSALLLAQEINKRQENN
;
A
#
# COMPACT_ATOMS: atom_id res chain seq x y z
N MET A 1 -9.52 -0.35 -16.98
CA MET A 1 -9.57 -1.71 -17.57
C MET A 1 -9.16 -2.71 -16.51
N SER A 2 -9.92 -3.78 -16.24
CA SER A 2 -9.52 -4.73 -15.21
C SER A 2 -10.30 -6.05 -15.22
N PHE A 3 -9.59 -7.17 -15.24
CA PHE A 3 -10.09 -8.55 -15.07
C PHE A 3 -9.19 -9.33 -14.08
N LEU A 4 -9.77 -10.19 -13.22
CA LEU A 4 -9.07 -10.94 -12.16
C LEU A 4 -9.05 -12.43 -12.52
N THR A 5 -7.87 -13.07 -12.57
CA THR A 5 -7.68 -14.47 -12.96
C THR A 5 -7.37 -15.42 -11.80
N GLU A 6 -7.54 -16.72 -12.07
CA GLU A 6 -7.92 -17.80 -11.15
C GLU A 6 -6.79 -18.41 -10.29
N ALA A 7 -5.50 -18.10 -10.54
CA ALA A 7 -4.41 -18.98 -10.11
C ALA A 7 -3.97 -18.85 -8.63
N THR A 8 -4.30 -17.74 -7.95
CA THR A 8 -3.99 -17.51 -6.52
C THR A 8 -5.20 -17.03 -5.72
N SER A 9 -6.36 -17.00 -6.37
CA SER A 9 -7.61 -16.40 -5.93
C SER A 9 -8.29 -17.24 -4.84
N GLU A 10 -8.66 -16.63 -3.71
CA GLU A 10 -9.61 -17.29 -2.80
C GLU A 10 -10.97 -17.37 -3.50
N HIS A 11 -11.44 -18.59 -3.78
CA HIS A 11 -12.77 -18.82 -4.29
C HIS A 11 -13.82 -18.41 -3.26
N PHE A 12 -14.69 -17.47 -3.62
CA PHE A 12 -15.76 -17.01 -2.73
C PHE A 12 -17.09 -17.58 -3.18
N THR A 13 -17.84 -18.20 -2.26
CA THR A 13 -19.23 -18.56 -2.57
C THR A 13 -20.18 -17.40 -2.33
N VAL A 14 -21.36 -17.43 -2.96
CA VAL A 14 -22.45 -16.50 -2.63
C VAL A 14 -22.79 -16.57 -1.14
N SER A 15 -22.71 -17.74 -0.50
CA SER A 15 -22.87 -17.88 0.94
C SER A 15 -21.82 -17.11 1.74
N ASP A 16 -20.56 -17.12 1.31
CA ASP A 16 -19.50 -16.34 1.95
C ASP A 16 -19.76 -14.84 1.84
N LEU A 17 -20.24 -14.38 0.69
CA LEU A 17 -20.64 -12.98 0.50
C LEU A 17 -21.73 -12.58 1.50
N ILE A 18 -22.76 -13.40 1.65
CA ILE A 18 -23.86 -13.14 2.60
C ILE A 18 -23.32 -13.06 4.03
N ARG A 19 -22.49 -14.03 4.45
CA ARG A 19 -22.00 -14.11 5.83
C ARG A 19 -21.00 -13.01 6.18
N ARG A 20 -20.08 -12.70 5.27
CA ARG A 20 -18.93 -11.80 5.55
C ARG A 20 -19.21 -10.34 5.18
N PHE A 21 -20.03 -10.09 4.17
CA PHE A 21 -20.33 -8.74 3.68
C PHE A 21 -21.77 -8.30 3.94
N GLY A 22 -22.59 -9.15 4.58
CA GLY A 22 -23.95 -8.81 4.99
C GLY A 22 -24.90 -8.58 3.82
N VAL A 23 -24.58 -9.09 2.63
CA VAL A 23 -25.48 -9.01 1.47
C VAL A 23 -26.63 -10.00 1.63
N SER A 24 -27.77 -9.68 1.01
CA SER A 24 -28.95 -10.54 1.02
C SER A 24 -29.27 -11.05 -0.38
N THR A 25 -29.92 -12.20 -0.47
CA THR A 25 -30.48 -12.71 -1.73
C THR A 25 -31.79 -13.42 -1.47
N ASP A 26 -32.73 -13.24 -2.38
CA ASP A 26 -34.00 -13.98 -2.40
C ASP A 26 -33.92 -15.20 -3.33
N PHE A 27 -32.75 -15.46 -3.94
CA PHE A 27 -32.57 -16.54 -4.90
C PHE A 27 -32.47 -17.90 -4.19
N PRO A 28 -33.36 -18.86 -4.47
CA PRO A 28 -33.53 -20.06 -3.66
C PRO A 28 -32.38 -21.08 -3.76
N TYR A 29 -31.66 -21.13 -4.87
CA TYR A 29 -30.68 -22.20 -5.18
C TYR A 29 -29.31 -21.68 -5.66
N GLY A 30 -28.82 -20.58 -5.07
CA GLY A 30 -27.62 -19.88 -5.52
C GLY A 30 -26.46 -19.84 -4.53
N LYS A 31 -26.65 -20.42 -3.34
CA LYS A 31 -25.75 -20.23 -2.19
C LYS A 31 -24.37 -20.85 -2.36
N ASP A 32 -24.27 -21.93 -3.13
CA ASP A 32 -23.01 -22.67 -3.36
C ASP A 32 -22.31 -22.22 -4.65
N ILE A 33 -22.86 -21.22 -5.37
CA ILE A 33 -22.21 -20.68 -6.56
C ILE A 33 -20.93 -19.98 -6.14
N THR A 34 -19.84 -20.37 -6.80
CA THR A 34 -18.50 -19.84 -6.57
C THR A 34 -18.21 -18.72 -7.56
N VAL A 35 -17.88 -17.54 -7.07
CA VAL A 35 -17.39 -16.42 -7.87
C VAL A 35 -15.86 -16.40 -7.82
N THR A 36 -15.25 -16.18 -8.98
CA THR A 36 -13.79 -16.20 -9.18
C THR A 36 -13.25 -14.87 -9.66
N SER A 37 -14.13 -13.96 -10.11
CA SER A 37 -13.74 -12.63 -10.56
C SER A 37 -14.79 -11.58 -10.16
N LEU A 38 -14.38 -10.31 -10.19
CA LEU A 38 -15.20 -9.16 -9.80
C LEU A 38 -15.09 -8.08 -10.89
N SER A 39 -16.21 -7.49 -11.29
CA SER A 39 -16.22 -6.39 -12.27
C SER A 39 -17.33 -5.39 -11.98
N ASP A 40 -17.03 -4.10 -12.18
CA ASP A 40 -17.98 -2.98 -12.20
C ASP A 40 -18.38 -2.56 -13.62
N SER A 41 -17.83 -3.20 -14.65
CA SER A 41 -18.09 -2.90 -16.05
C SER A 41 -18.68 -4.12 -16.77
N LEU A 42 -19.82 -3.91 -17.43
CA LEU A 42 -20.48 -4.94 -18.24
C LEU A 42 -19.58 -5.46 -19.36
N GLU A 43 -18.73 -4.62 -19.94
CA GLU A 43 -17.82 -5.02 -21.02
C GLU A 43 -16.82 -6.09 -20.60
N LYS A 44 -16.46 -6.14 -19.32
CA LYS A 44 -15.46 -7.05 -18.76
C LYS A 44 -16.08 -8.27 -18.06
N VAL A 45 -17.41 -8.39 -18.08
CA VAL A 45 -18.09 -9.56 -17.51
C VAL A 45 -17.73 -10.79 -18.33
N SER A 46 -17.40 -11.87 -17.61
CA SER A 46 -17.14 -13.18 -18.19
C SER A 46 -17.65 -14.29 -17.26
N PRO A 47 -17.60 -15.57 -17.67
CA PRO A 47 -17.90 -16.69 -16.79
C PRO A 47 -17.13 -16.62 -15.46
N GLY A 48 -17.84 -16.79 -14.34
CA GLY A 48 -17.27 -16.71 -12.98
C GLY A 48 -17.31 -15.33 -12.33
N THR A 49 -17.73 -14.29 -13.06
CA THR A 49 -17.77 -12.91 -12.55
C THR A 49 -18.96 -12.66 -11.62
N LEU A 50 -18.67 -12.03 -10.47
CA LEU A 50 -19.62 -11.22 -9.72
C LEU A 50 -19.66 -9.82 -10.35
N TYR A 51 -20.78 -9.47 -10.98
CA TYR A 51 -20.96 -8.13 -11.54
C TYR A 51 -21.50 -7.17 -10.48
N LEU A 52 -20.91 -5.98 -10.35
CA LEU A 52 -21.38 -4.90 -9.50
C LEU A 52 -22.34 -4.02 -10.29
N GLY A 53 -23.63 -4.23 -10.07
CA GLY A 53 -24.67 -3.50 -10.74
C GLY A 53 -24.93 -2.13 -10.11
N THR A 54 -25.45 -1.21 -10.92
CA THR A 54 -25.85 0.13 -10.47
C THR A 54 -27.37 0.27 -10.42
N ASP A 55 -27.87 1.39 -9.90
CA ASP A 55 -29.31 1.65 -9.83
C ASP A 55 -29.93 2.09 -11.17
N GLN A 56 -29.11 2.34 -12.19
CA GLN A 56 -29.52 2.82 -13.52
C GLN A 56 -29.77 1.68 -14.50
N GLY A 57 -31.03 1.43 -14.86
CA GLY A 57 -31.37 0.38 -15.81
C GLY A 57 -31.06 -1.05 -15.33
N PRO A 58 -31.45 -1.45 -14.11
CA PRO A 58 -31.05 -2.74 -13.53
C PRO A 58 -31.53 -3.95 -14.36
N LEU A 59 -32.67 -3.86 -15.05
CA LEU A 59 -33.18 -4.94 -15.89
C LEU A 59 -32.32 -5.17 -17.16
N GLU A 60 -31.77 -4.11 -17.73
CA GLU A 60 -30.88 -4.20 -18.89
C GLU A 60 -29.52 -4.78 -18.45
N GLN A 61 -29.00 -4.29 -17.33
CA GLN A 61 -27.79 -4.84 -16.72
C GLN A 61 -27.90 -6.33 -16.40
N ILE A 62 -29.03 -6.78 -15.85
CA ILE A 62 -29.27 -8.21 -15.58
C ILE A 62 -29.17 -9.03 -16.87
N LYS A 63 -29.92 -8.64 -17.91
CA LYS A 63 -29.93 -9.36 -19.19
C LYS A 63 -28.54 -9.41 -19.83
N GLU A 64 -27.84 -8.28 -19.82
CA GLU A 64 -26.52 -8.20 -20.44
C GLU A 64 -25.48 -9.00 -19.66
N ALA A 65 -25.41 -8.84 -18.34
CA ALA A 65 -24.48 -9.58 -17.50
C ALA A 65 -24.73 -11.10 -17.58
N GLU A 66 -25.99 -11.54 -17.58
CA GLU A 66 -26.36 -12.94 -17.81
C GLU A 66 -25.90 -13.44 -19.18
N SER A 67 -26.15 -12.66 -20.24
CA SER A 67 -25.75 -13.03 -21.60
C SER A 67 -24.23 -13.19 -21.76
N LYS A 68 -23.45 -12.47 -20.93
CA LYS A 68 -21.99 -12.55 -20.86
C LYS A 68 -21.47 -13.62 -19.91
N GLY A 69 -22.37 -14.32 -19.21
CA GLY A 69 -22.04 -15.45 -18.34
C GLY A 69 -21.71 -15.06 -16.89
N ALA A 70 -22.13 -13.89 -16.40
CA ALA A 70 -21.99 -13.57 -14.98
C ALA A 70 -22.59 -14.68 -14.11
N TYR A 71 -21.92 -15.01 -13.00
CA TYR A 71 -22.40 -16.04 -12.07
C TYR A 71 -23.32 -15.46 -11.00
N SER A 72 -23.18 -14.17 -10.71
CA SER A 72 -24.06 -13.43 -9.80
C SER A 72 -23.94 -11.93 -10.07
N ILE A 73 -24.93 -11.17 -9.62
CA ILE A 73 -24.93 -9.70 -9.68
C ILE A 73 -25.19 -9.17 -8.28
N LEU A 74 -24.41 -8.17 -7.86
CA LEU A 74 -24.60 -7.43 -6.61
C LEU A 74 -25.11 -6.02 -6.93
N PHE A 75 -26.31 -5.71 -6.46
CA PHE A 75 -26.91 -4.38 -6.55
C PHE A 75 -26.95 -3.69 -5.17
N PRO A 76 -26.98 -2.35 -5.16
CA PRO A 76 -27.37 -1.59 -3.97
C PRO A 76 -28.74 -2.03 -3.46
N THR A 77 -28.96 -1.94 -2.14
CA THR A 77 -30.22 -2.39 -1.51
C THR A 77 -31.44 -1.66 -2.08
N SER A 78 -31.27 -0.39 -2.49
CA SER A 78 -32.30 0.46 -3.09
C SER A 78 -32.90 -0.08 -4.39
N VAL A 79 -32.21 -1.00 -5.08
CA VAL A 79 -32.67 -1.60 -6.34
C VAL A 79 -33.66 -2.73 -6.09
N LYS A 80 -33.64 -3.34 -4.89
CA LYS A 80 -34.47 -4.50 -4.55
C LYS A 80 -35.96 -4.24 -4.76
N GLU A 81 -36.46 -3.12 -4.23
CA GLU A 81 -37.88 -2.74 -4.36
C GLU A 81 -38.28 -2.47 -5.82
N LYS A 82 -37.40 -1.82 -6.59
CA LYS A 82 -37.65 -1.52 -8.01
C LYS A 82 -37.81 -2.81 -8.83
N LEU A 83 -36.98 -3.81 -8.57
CA LEU A 83 -37.06 -5.11 -9.24
C LEU A 83 -38.31 -5.89 -8.84
N GLN A 84 -38.69 -5.87 -7.55
CA GLN A 84 -39.91 -6.52 -7.07
C GLN A 84 -41.17 -5.94 -7.72
N GLN A 85 -41.25 -4.62 -7.86
CA GLN A 85 -42.36 -3.93 -8.55
C GLN A 85 -42.41 -4.28 -10.04
N ALA A 86 -41.25 -4.36 -10.70
CA ALA A 86 -41.17 -4.77 -12.10
C ALA A 86 -41.68 -6.21 -12.31
N SER A 87 -41.26 -7.15 -11.45
CA SER A 87 -41.74 -8.55 -11.51
C SER A 87 -43.23 -8.72 -11.25
N ALA A 88 -43.83 -7.87 -10.41
CA ALA A 88 -45.27 -7.93 -10.13
C ALA A 88 -46.13 -7.49 -11.32
N SER A 89 -45.58 -6.66 -12.22
CA SER A 89 -46.27 -6.16 -13.42
C SER A 89 -46.21 -7.11 -14.62
N SER A 90 -45.26 -8.05 -14.63
CA SER A 90 -45.15 -9.09 -15.66
C SER A 90 -46.01 -10.30 -15.28
N SER A 91 -47.06 -10.57 -16.06
CA SER A 91 -48.03 -11.65 -15.87
C SER A 91 -47.47 -13.07 -16.09
N SER A 92 -46.18 -13.18 -16.39
CA SER A 92 -45.45 -14.43 -16.60
C SER A 92 -44.67 -14.79 -15.34
N SER A 93 -44.86 -16.00 -14.82
CA SER A 93 -44.15 -16.63 -13.68
C SER A 93 -42.65 -16.84 -13.90
N SER A 94 -42.01 -16.08 -14.79
CA SER A 94 -40.59 -16.17 -15.09
C SER A 94 -39.82 -15.32 -14.09
N SER A 95 -38.87 -15.95 -13.38
CA SER A 95 -37.90 -15.23 -12.54
C SER A 95 -37.24 -14.12 -13.36
N VAL A 96 -37.06 -12.94 -12.75
CA VAL A 96 -36.43 -11.76 -13.38
C VAL A 96 -35.01 -12.05 -13.84
N SER A 97 -34.36 -13.01 -13.18
CA SER A 97 -32.99 -13.44 -13.43
C SER A 97 -32.88 -14.95 -13.30
N THR A 98 -31.97 -15.53 -14.08
CA THR A 98 -31.56 -16.94 -14.05
C THR A 98 -30.37 -17.18 -13.13
N ILE A 99 -29.69 -16.11 -12.69
CA ILE A 99 -28.56 -16.13 -11.77
C ILE A 99 -28.91 -15.44 -10.45
N PRO A 100 -28.16 -15.66 -9.36
CA PRO A 100 -28.44 -15.02 -8.08
C PRO A 100 -28.24 -13.51 -8.14
N LEU A 101 -29.28 -12.78 -7.73
CA LEU A 101 -29.23 -11.35 -7.45
C LEU A 101 -28.96 -11.14 -5.96
N LEU A 102 -27.88 -10.43 -5.66
CA LEU A 102 -27.46 -10.03 -4.33
C LEU A 102 -27.80 -8.55 -4.13
N PHE A 103 -28.16 -8.20 -2.90
CA PHE A 103 -28.49 -6.84 -2.50
C PHE A 103 -27.69 -6.45 -1.25
N GLY A 104 -26.91 -5.38 -1.36
CA GLY A 104 -26.17 -4.81 -0.25
C GLY A 104 -25.40 -3.55 -0.65
N ASP A 105 -25.17 -2.68 0.32
CA ASP A 105 -24.52 -1.39 0.11
C ASP A 105 -23.05 -1.45 0.56
N LEU A 106 -22.21 -2.04 -0.29
CA LEU A 106 -20.78 -2.14 0.00
C LEU A 106 -20.08 -0.81 -0.27
N GLY A 107 -19.49 -0.23 0.77
CA GLY A 107 -18.66 0.96 0.63
C GLY A 107 -17.33 0.67 -0.10
N PRO A 108 -16.59 1.70 -0.55
CA PRO A 108 -15.32 1.52 -1.27
C PRO A 108 -14.29 0.66 -0.51
N ALA A 109 -14.23 0.79 0.82
CA ALA A 109 -13.34 -0.02 1.66
C ALA A 109 -13.72 -1.52 1.62
N GLN A 110 -15.01 -1.85 1.70
CA GLN A 110 -15.50 -3.23 1.64
C GLN A 110 -15.33 -3.83 0.24
N LEU A 111 -15.56 -3.05 -0.81
CA LEU A 111 -15.28 -3.48 -2.18
C LEU A 111 -13.78 -3.72 -2.41
N GLY A 112 -12.93 -2.83 -1.90
CA GLY A 112 -11.48 -3.01 -1.93
C GLY A 112 -11.04 -4.26 -1.14
N TYR A 113 -11.67 -4.54 -0.01
CA TYR A 113 -11.43 -5.77 0.75
C TYR A 113 -11.84 -7.03 -0.02
N LEU A 114 -13.03 -7.03 -0.62
CA LEU A 114 -13.50 -8.14 -1.44
C LEU A 114 -12.56 -8.39 -2.62
N ALA A 115 -12.15 -7.33 -3.32
CA ALA A 115 -11.19 -7.42 -4.41
C ALA A 115 -9.83 -7.94 -3.94
N PHE A 116 -9.34 -7.47 -2.79
CA PHE A 116 -8.09 -7.93 -2.17
C PHE A 116 -8.13 -9.44 -1.86
N LEU A 117 -9.25 -9.96 -1.35
CA LEU A 117 -9.42 -11.38 -1.08
C LEU A 117 -9.50 -12.21 -2.37
N LEU A 118 -10.32 -11.79 -3.33
CA LEU A 118 -10.46 -12.46 -4.62
C LEU A 118 -9.15 -12.44 -5.42
N ALA A 119 -8.30 -11.43 -5.23
CA ALA A 119 -6.97 -11.33 -5.80
C ALA A 119 -5.89 -12.16 -5.09
N GLY A 120 -6.25 -12.95 -4.07
CA GLY A 120 -5.27 -13.76 -3.36
C GLY A 120 -4.32 -12.94 -2.48
N ARG A 121 -4.76 -11.77 -2.02
CA ARG A 121 -4.01 -10.87 -1.13
C ARG A 121 -2.65 -10.44 -1.69
N PRO A 122 -2.61 -9.75 -2.84
CA PRO A 122 -1.35 -9.52 -3.57
C PRO A 122 -0.30 -8.75 -2.75
N THR A 123 -0.73 -7.83 -1.89
CA THR A 123 0.18 -7.01 -1.07
C THR A 123 0.70 -7.68 0.19
N ASP A 124 0.33 -8.95 0.45
CA ASP A 124 0.98 -9.76 1.49
C ASP A 124 2.29 -10.40 0.98
N THR A 125 2.45 -10.48 -0.35
CA THR A 125 3.64 -11.05 -1.01
C THR A 125 4.51 -9.99 -1.67
N LEU A 126 3.90 -8.99 -2.31
CA LEU A 126 4.60 -7.89 -2.96
C LEU A 126 5.20 -6.91 -1.95
N ALA A 127 6.45 -6.50 -2.16
CA ALA A 127 7.01 -5.33 -1.49
C ALA A 127 6.48 -4.03 -2.11
N THR A 128 5.88 -3.16 -1.31
CA THR A 128 5.20 -1.95 -1.82
C THR A 128 5.91 -0.66 -1.43
N PHE A 129 6.31 0.11 -2.44
CA PHE A 129 6.92 1.42 -2.28
C PHE A 129 5.90 2.47 -2.69
N ALA A 130 5.59 3.41 -1.80
CA ALA A 130 4.78 4.58 -2.08
C ALA A 130 5.66 5.82 -2.26
N VAL A 131 5.42 6.57 -3.32
CA VAL A 131 6.01 7.89 -3.53
C VAL A 131 4.89 8.91 -3.67
N VAL A 132 4.91 9.94 -2.83
CA VAL A 132 3.96 11.06 -2.83
C VAL A 132 4.66 12.39 -3.09
N GLY A 133 3.88 13.45 -3.35
CA GLY A 133 4.39 14.80 -3.64
C GLY A 133 4.51 15.14 -5.12
N GLN A 134 4.85 16.38 -5.42
CA GLN A 134 4.77 16.95 -6.78
C GLN A 134 5.69 16.29 -7.80
N LYS A 135 6.82 15.73 -7.35
CA LYS A 135 7.82 15.09 -8.20
C LYS A 135 7.86 13.57 -8.01
N ALA A 136 6.77 13.00 -7.49
CA ALA A 136 6.67 11.59 -7.15
C ALA A 136 7.06 10.68 -8.32
N SER A 137 6.57 11.01 -9.52
CA SER A 137 6.91 10.34 -10.77
C SER A 137 8.42 10.26 -11.05
N TYR A 138 9.19 11.34 -10.82
CA TYR A 138 10.63 11.33 -11.05
C TYR A 138 11.38 10.46 -10.02
N ALA A 139 10.98 10.55 -8.76
CA ALA A 139 11.54 9.69 -7.71
C ALA A 139 11.17 8.22 -7.93
N ALA A 140 9.96 7.93 -8.42
CA ALA A 140 9.52 6.59 -8.79
C ALA A 140 10.34 6.03 -9.95
N ASP A 141 10.58 6.81 -11.02
CA ASP A 141 11.44 6.39 -12.15
C ASP A 141 12.87 6.10 -11.68
N SER A 142 13.44 6.99 -10.86
CA SER A 142 14.79 6.81 -10.30
C SER A 142 14.88 5.58 -9.39
N LEU A 143 13.86 5.34 -8.55
CA LEU A 143 13.78 4.20 -7.67
C LEU A 143 13.60 2.89 -8.46
N ALA A 144 12.75 2.89 -9.48
CA ALA A 144 12.52 1.76 -10.37
C ALA A 144 13.81 1.35 -11.06
N GLN A 145 14.50 2.30 -11.71
CA GLN A 145 15.78 2.04 -12.37
C GLN A 145 16.82 1.51 -11.38
N LEU A 146 16.91 2.11 -10.19
CA LEU A 146 17.83 1.67 -9.15
C LEU A 146 17.57 0.22 -8.71
N LEU A 147 16.32 -0.12 -8.38
CA LEU A 147 15.95 -1.45 -7.91
C LEU A 147 16.06 -2.50 -9.02
N HIS A 148 15.71 -2.15 -10.25
CA HIS A 148 15.86 -3.02 -11.42
C HIS A 148 17.33 -3.39 -11.67
N LEU A 149 18.25 -2.41 -11.64
CA LEU A 149 19.69 -2.65 -11.82
C LEU A 149 20.31 -3.48 -10.67
N LEU A 150 19.64 -3.53 -9.52
CA LEU A 150 20.01 -4.42 -8.41
C LEU A 150 19.47 -5.85 -8.59
N GLY A 151 18.77 -6.13 -9.69
CA GLY A 151 18.22 -7.44 -10.03
C GLY A 151 16.84 -7.71 -9.44
N ASN A 152 16.12 -6.69 -8.96
CA ASN A 152 14.77 -6.87 -8.45
C ASN A 152 13.75 -6.85 -9.60
N PRO A 153 12.85 -7.84 -9.70
CA PRO A 153 11.69 -7.78 -10.59
C PRO A 153 10.72 -6.69 -10.10
N ILE A 154 10.54 -5.63 -10.89
CA ILE A 154 9.78 -4.44 -10.51
C ILE A 154 8.48 -4.27 -11.30
N GLY A 155 7.48 -3.71 -10.64
CA GLY A 155 6.30 -3.13 -11.25
C GLY A 155 6.18 -1.66 -10.85
N VAL A 156 5.62 -0.84 -11.73
CA VAL A 156 5.40 0.59 -11.48
C VAL A 156 3.96 0.93 -11.81
N ILE A 157 3.28 1.64 -10.92
CA ILE A 157 1.95 2.22 -11.14
C ILE A 157 2.05 3.74 -11.06
N ASP A 158 1.97 4.38 -12.22
CA ASP A 158 2.01 5.84 -12.39
C ASP A 158 1.04 6.25 -13.51
N SER A 159 0.27 7.32 -13.31
CA SER A 159 -0.70 7.82 -14.30
C SER A 159 -0.10 8.12 -15.67
N ARG A 160 1.22 8.36 -15.76
CA ARG A 160 1.92 8.54 -17.04
C ARG A 160 2.01 7.22 -17.78
N LYS A 161 2.50 6.17 -17.12
CA LYS A 161 2.66 4.80 -17.62
C LYS A 161 2.78 3.81 -16.47
N SER A 162 2.13 2.66 -16.60
CA SER A 162 2.30 1.52 -15.70
C SER A 162 3.09 0.40 -16.38
N PHE A 163 3.93 -0.29 -15.62
CA PHE A 163 4.71 -1.44 -16.10
C PHE A 163 4.64 -2.59 -15.13
N SER A 164 4.56 -3.81 -15.67
CA SER A 164 4.83 -5.05 -14.97
C SER A 164 6.06 -5.68 -15.62
N LEU A 165 7.19 -5.67 -14.92
CA LEU A 165 8.50 -5.97 -15.51
C LEU A 165 8.76 -5.08 -16.73
N GLU A 166 8.93 -5.68 -17.91
CA GLU A 166 9.15 -4.98 -19.19
C GLU A 166 7.85 -4.69 -19.96
N ARG A 167 6.70 -5.18 -19.46
CA ARG A 167 5.42 -5.08 -20.15
C ARG A 167 4.66 -3.83 -19.68
N GLU A 168 4.34 -2.94 -20.61
CA GLU A 168 3.44 -1.82 -20.34
C GLU A 168 2.01 -2.32 -20.09
N LEU A 169 1.36 -1.77 -19.05
CA LEU A 169 -0.01 -2.10 -18.70
C LEU A 169 -0.96 -1.06 -19.27
N ASP A 170 -2.07 -1.53 -19.86
CA ASP A 170 -3.13 -0.66 -20.36
C ASP A 170 -4.09 -0.27 -19.22
N CYS A 171 -3.71 0.80 -18.52
CA CYS A 171 -4.44 1.31 -17.35
C CYS A 171 -5.31 2.52 -17.75
N THR A 172 -6.55 2.54 -17.27
CA THR A 172 -7.43 3.71 -17.41
C THR A 172 -7.42 4.49 -16.10
N TYR A 173 -6.78 5.64 -16.09
CA TYR A 173 -6.60 6.44 -14.88
C TYR A 173 -7.72 7.46 -14.66
N PRO A 174 -8.01 7.83 -13.40
CA PRO A 174 -7.46 7.27 -12.15
C PRO A 174 -8.01 5.88 -11.82
N LEU A 175 -7.18 5.02 -11.20
CA LEU A 175 -7.55 3.65 -10.85
C LEU A 175 -8.55 3.60 -9.70
N GLY A 176 -9.51 2.68 -9.77
CA GLY A 176 -10.43 2.35 -8.68
C GLY A 176 -9.91 1.25 -7.74
N PRO A 177 -10.63 0.94 -6.65
CA PRO A 177 -10.23 -0.11 -5.69
C PRO A 177 -10.16 -1.50 -6.30
N LEU A 178 -11.08 -1.82 -7.21
CA LEU A 178 -11.07 -3.11 -7.91
C LEU A 178 -9.86 -3.19 -8.84
N GLU A 179 -9.71 -2.18 -9.70
CA GLU A 179 -8.67 -2.19 -10.72
C GLU A 179 -7.26 -2.22 -10.11
N THR A 180 -7.09 -1.56 -8.97
CA THR A 180 -5.82 -1.58 -8.23
C THR A 180 -5.47 -3.01 -7.78
N GLN A 181 -6.38 -3.72 -7.12
CA GLN A 181 -6.11 -5.09 -6.64
C GLN A 181 -5.84 -6.06 -7.80
N MET A 182 -6.53 -5.86 -8.92
CA MET A 182 -6.40 -6.66 -10.13
C MET A 182 -5.04 -6.45 -10.80
N ILE A 183 -4.60 -5.19 -10.95
CA ILE A 183 -3.28 -4.87 -11.48
C ILE A 183 -2.18 -5.43 -10.57
N LEU A 184 -2.34 -5.32 -9.23
CA LEU A 184 -1.37 -5.88 -8.28
C LEU A 184 -1.32 -7.41 -8.37
N SER A 185 -2.47 -8.08 -8.52
CA SER A 185 -2.54 -9.53 -8.77
C SER A 185 -1.81 -9.91 -10.05
N GLN A 186 -2.06 -9.18 -11.14
CA GLN A 186 -1.41 -9.41 -12.42
C GLN A 186 0.11 -9.22 -12.35
N MET A 187 0.58 -8.19 -11.64
CA MET A 187 2.01 -7.98 -11.40
C MET A 187 2.62 -9.16 -10.63
N LEU A 188 1.94 -9.63 -9.58
CA LEU A 188 2.39 -10.79 -8.83
C LEU A 188 2.46 -12.06 -9.71
N GLU A 189 1.45 -12.29 -10.54
CA GLU A 189 1.41 -13.40 -11.51
C GLU A 189 2.56 -13.33 -12.53
N ASP A 190 2.89 -12.13 -13.00
CA ASP A 190 4.03 -11.88 -13.90
C ASP A 190 5.40 -12.13 -13.21
N GLY A 191 5.42 -12.31 -11.89
CA GLY A 191 6.64 -12.53 -11.10
C GLY A 191 7.30 -11.25 -10.59
N VAL A 192 6.58 -10.12 -10.58
CA VAL A 192 7.02 -8.90 -9.89
C VAL A 192 7.14 -9.19 -8.40
N ASN A 193 8.23 -8.72 -7.78
CA ASN A 193 8.45 -8.83 -6.34
C ASN A 193 8.26 -7.47 -5.64
N THR A 194 8.46 -6.37 -6.37
CA THR A 194 8.40 -5.02 -5.81
C THR A 194 7.55 -4.12 -6.69
N VAL A 195 6.56 -3.46 -6.11
CA VAL A 195 5.71 -2.48 -6.81
C VAL A 195 5.98 -1.08 -6.28
N ILE A 196 6.20 -0.14 -7.19
CA ILE A 196 6.33 1.28 -6.89
C ILE A 196 5.04 1.99 -7.30
N LEU A 197 4.41 2.69 -6.35
CA LEU A 197 3.15 3.39 -6.50
C LEU A 197 3.41 4.90 -6.45
N THR A 198 3.12 5.60 -7.54
CA THR A 198 3.05 7.07 -7.54
C THR A 198 1.66 7.48 -7.06
N ILE A 199 1.54 7.95 -5.81
CA ILE A 199 0.25 8.18 -5.19
C ILE A 199 -0.15 9.66 -5.30
N ASN A 200 -1.15 9.92 -6.13
CA ASN A 200 -1.81 11.21 -6.31
C ASN A 200 -3.20 10.99 -6.94
N SER A 201 -3.99 12.06 -7.07
CA SER A 201 -5.35 12.00 -7.63
C SER A 201 -5.41 11.73 -9.14
N SER A 202 -4.30 11.85 -9.86
CA SER A 202 -4.21 11.44 -11.26
C SER A 202 -4.01 9.92 -11.40
N THR A 203 -3.32 9.27 -10.45
CA THR A 203 -3.11 7.81 -10.48
C THR A 203 -4.24 7.04 -9.82
N PHE A 204 -4.78 7.51 -8.68
CA PHE A 204 -5.71 6.75 -7.85
C PHE A 204 -6.95 7.57 -7.47
N ASN A 205 -8.12 6.92 -7.51
CA ASN A 205 -9.34 7.46 -6.93
C ASN A 205 -9.30 7.39 -5.39
N PRO A 206 -10.14 8.18 -4.70
CA PRO A 206 -10.34 8.01 -3.26
C PRO A 206 -10.69 6.56 -2.91
N GLY A 207 -10.02 6.00 -1.92
CA GLY A 207 -10.19 4.61 -1.50
C GLY A 207 -9.62 3.54 -2.47
N ALA A 208 -8.96 3.89 -3.57
CA ALA A 208 -8.45 2.91 -4.54
C ALA A 208 -7.35 1.99 -3.96
N LEU A 209 -6.62 2.45 -2.96
CA LEU A 209 -5.59 1.70 -2.26
C LEU A 209 -6.13 1.00 -1.01
N SER A 210 -7.44 0.83 -0.90
CA SER A 210 -8.06 0.07 0.20
C SER A 210 -7.42 -1.30 0.31
N HIS A 211 -6.93 -1.62 1.52
CA HIS A 211 -6.19 -2.86 1.83
C HIS A 211 -4.83 -3.03 1.15
N VAL A 212 -4.29 -1.99 0.52
CA VAL A 212 -2.88 -1.95 0.08
C VAL A 212 -2.00 -1.54 1.25
N GLY A 213 -1.25 -2.49 1.81
CA GLY A 213 -0.20 -2.19 2.79
C GLY A 213 1.00 -1.53 2.11
N ILE A 214 1.56 -0.50 2.73
CA ILE A 214 2.76 0.21 2.25
C ILE A 214 3.95 -0.15 3.12
N ASP A 215 5.03 -0.63 2.50
CA ASP A 215 6.23 -1.07 3.21
C ASP A 215 7.27 0.06 3.33
N VAL A 216 7.44 0.85 2.27
CA VAL A 216 8.34 2.01 2.25
C VAL A 216 7.58 3.19 1.65
N CYS A 217 7.62 4.35 2.32
CA CYS A 217 6.94 5.54 1.86
C CYS A 217 7.88 6.75 1.86
N GLY A 218 7.95 7.45 0.72
CA GLY A 218 8.76 8.64 0.54
C GLY A 218 7.92 9.82 0.07
N HIS A 219 8.26 11.03 0.55
CA HIS A 219 7.64 12.27 0.09
C HIS A 219 8.63 13.08 -0.74
N THR A 220 8.30 13.30 -2.00
CA THR A 220 9.05 14.19 -2.89
C THR A 220 8.81 15.63 -2.50
N GLN A 221 9.89 16.41 -2.49
CA GLN A 221 9.96 17.75 -1.90
C GLN A 221 9.70 17.75 -0.39
N SER A 222 10.69 18.26 0.35
CA SER A 222 10.46 18.80 1.68
C SER A 222 10.43 20.31 1.55
N PHE A 223 9.28 20.92 1.85
CA PHE A 223 9.14 22.34 2.16
C PHE A 223 9.92 22.65 3.45
N ILE A 224 11.26 22.57 3.43
CA ILE A 224 12.08 23.06 4.55
C ILE A 224 12.65 24.40 4.16
N ALA A 225 11.82 25.41 4.38
CA ALA A 225 12.25 26.73 4.83
C ALA A 225 11.23 27.40 5.78
N SER A 226 9.97 26.94 5.82
CA SER A 226 8.91 27.65 6.58
C SER A 226 8.34 26.89 7.80
N ASP A 227 8.28 25.56 7.77
CA ASP A 227 7.49 24.78 8.78
C ASP A 227 8.32 24.16 9.91
N LEU A 228 9.59 24.52 10.01
CA LEU A 228 10.43 24.29 11.19
C LEU A 228 10.89 25.64 11.74
N GLN A 229 9.94 26.57 11.96
CA GLN A 229 10.20 27.61 12.95
C GLN A 229 10.02 26.99 14.32
N PRO A 230 11.05 26.94 15.18
CA PRO A 230 10.79 26.72 16.59
C PRO A 230 9.90 27.88 17.04
N HIS A 231 8.78 27.58 17.70
CA HIS A 231 8.05 28.57 18.46
C HIS A 231 8.97 29.10 19.57
N THR A 232 9.84 30.05 19.25
CA THR A 232 10.40 30.94 20.25
C THR A 232 9.25 31.81 20.69
N THR A 233 8.61 31.41 21.79
CA THR A 233 7.80 32.28 22.63
C THR A 233 8.54 33.60 22.79
N GLN A 234 8.08 34.64 22.09
CA GLN A 234 8.37 36.02 22.41
C GLN A 234 7.76 36.28 23.78
N THR A 235 8.58 36.11 24.83
CA THR A 235 8.35 36.82 26.08
C THR A 235 9.11 38.12 25.95
N GLU A 236 8.38 39.17 25.60
CA GLU A 236 8.81 40.54 25.82
C GLU A 236 9.17 40.70 27.31
N ARG A 237 10.45 40.92 27.60
CA ARG A 237 10.84 41.68 28.79
C ARG A 237 11.89 42.71 28.41
N THR A 238 11.40 43.93 28.41
CA THR A 238 12.06 45.22 28.33
C THR A 238 13.27 45.30 29.24
N ALA A 239 14.30 46.00 28.74
CA ALA A 239 15.57 46.25 29.39
C ALA A 239 15.44 46.90 30.77
N GLN A 240 16.29 46.47 31.72
CA GLN A 240 16.91 47.40 32.65
C GLN A 240 18.28 46.89 33.14
N THR A 241 19.27 47.73 32.87
CA THR A 241 20.67 47.74 33.31
C THR A 241 20.83 47.57 34.83
N ASP A 242 21.82 46.78 35.27
CA ASP A 242 22.83 47.21 36.26
C ASP A 242 23.96 46.17 36.45
N GLN A 243 25.12 46.53 35.88
CA GLN A 243 26.44 46.63 36.50
C GLN A 243 26.96 45.61 37.56
N ILE A 244 28.21 45.17 37.30
CA ILE A 244 29.30 44.79 38.25
C ILE A 244 29.15 43.35 38.84
N ASN A 245 30.10 42.42 38.77
CA ASN A 245 31.54 42.50 39.04
C ASN A 245 32.30 41.29 38.47
N SER A 246 33.56 41.53 38.11
CA SER A 246 34.59 40.56 37.77
C SER A 246 35.39 40.09 38.99
N SER A 247 35.72 38.79 39.05
CA SER A 247 36.76 38.07 39.83
C SER A 247 36.19 36.68 40.17
N ASP A 248 36.90 35.56 40.26
CA ASP A 248 38.32 35.25 40.22
C ASP A 248 38.44 33.73 39.93
N LEU A 249 39.51 33.37 39.22
CA LEU A 249 40.38 32.21 39.38
C LEU A 249 39.90 30.86 39.99
N THR A 250 40.29 29.80 39.26
CA THR A 250 40.98 28.55 39.71
C THR A 250 40.26 27.18 39.63
N SER A 251 40.98 26.29 38.93
CA SER A 251 41.31 24.88 39.24
C SER A 251 40.30 23.76 39.01
N ASP A 252 40.60 22.97 37.97
CA ASP A 252 40.65 21.50 37.94
C ASP A 252 40.95 20.86 39.31
N PRO A 253 40.39 19.67 39.62
CA PRO A 253 41.13 18.46 39.24
C PRO A 253 40.31 17.21 38.87
N SER A 254 41.02 16.37 38.11
CA SER A 254 40.84 14.94 37.87
C SER A 254 40.48 14.06 39.08
N SER A 255 39.58 13.10 38.87
CA SER A 255 39.69 11.70 39.30
C SER A 255 38.55 10.93 38.62
N GLY A 256 38.71 9.80 37.94
CA GLY A 256 39.61 8.69 38.21
C GLY A 256 38.91 7.66 39.09
N LYS A 257 37.95 6.88 38.54
CA LYS A 257 37.52 5.62 39.15
C LYS A 257 37.01 4.62 38.12
N ARG A 258 37.81 3.56 37.96
CA ARG A 258 37.45 2.25 37.41
C ARG A 258 36.68 1.50 38.49
N ASP A 259 35.69 0.71 38.08
CA ASP A 259 35.24 -0.57 38.66
C ASP A 259 34.29 -1.18 37.59
N GLY A 260 34.28 -2.45 37.22
CA GLY A 260 34.86 -3.62 37.86
C GLY A 260 33.82 -4.73 38.09
N LYS A 261 33.36 -5.39 36.99
CA LYS A 261 33.02 -6.83 36.90
C LYS A 261 31.67 -7.38 37.44
N MET A 262 31.29 -8.48 36.78
CA MET A 262 30.30 -9.56 37.06
C MET A 262 28.91 -9.32 36.45
N GLY A 263 28.35 -10.14 35.57
CA GLY A 263 28.61 -11.54 35.23
C GLY A 263 27.64 -12.45 35.96
N GLU A 264 26.49 -12.77 35.34
CA GLU A 264 25.65 -13.90 35.75
C GLU A 264 24.87 -14.45 34.55
N GLU A 265 25.30 -15.63 34.10
CA GLU A 265 24.52 -16.57 33.28
C GLU A 265 23.38 -17.15 34.12
N LYS A 266 22.20 -17.34 33.51
CA LYS A 266 21.29 -18.42 33.91
C LYS A 266 20.82 -19.19 32.70
N THR A 267 21.18 -20.46 32.73
CA THR A 267 20.82 -21.58 31.87
C THR A 267 19.60 -22.34 32.39
N GLY A 268 18.88 -22.99 31.46
CA GLY A 268 18.01 -24.16 31.71
C GLY A 268 16.54 -23.84 31.95
N GLY A 269 15.55 -24.55 31.41
CA GLY A 269 15.56 -25.79 30.62
C GLY A 269 14.15 -26.42 30.66
N ASP A 270 13.70 -26.89 29.50
CA ASP A 270 12.90 -28.08 29.20
C ASP A 270 11.58 -28.44 29.95
N SER A 271 10.51 -28.70 29.20
CA SER A 271 9.82 -30.01 29.10
C SER A 271 8.40 -29.89 28.54
N GLY A 272 8.10 -30.69 27.52
CA GLY A 272 6.77 -30.82 26.93
C GLY A 272 5.85 -31.80 27.70
N ARG A 273 4.56 -31.78 27.33
CA ARG A 273 3.68 -32.96 27.22
C ARG A 273 2.31 -32.60 26.67
N ASP A 274 1.83 -33.49 25.80
CA ASP A 274 0.49 -33.59 25.21
C ASP A 274 -0.62 -33.83 26.25
N HIS A 275 -1.84 -33.36 25.95
CA HIS A 275 -3.04 -34.21 25.72
C HIS A 275 -4.31 -33.39 25.40
N SER A 276 -4.91 -33.73 24.26
CA SER A 276 -6.33 -34.00 23.98
C SER A 276 -7.47 -33.13 24.58
N ALA A 277 -8.16 -32.44 23.65
CA ALA A 277 -9.62 -32.32 23.45
C ALA A 277 -10.56 -31.95 24.62
N GLU A 278 -11.15 -30.76 24.51
CA GLU A 278 -12.54 -30.52 24.93
C GLU A 278 -13.18 -29.44 24.04
N PHE A 279 -14.36 -29.77 23.49
CA PHE A 279 -15.23 -28.87 22.73
C PHE A 279 -15.84 -27.85 23.69
N ALA A 280 -15.63 -26.56 23.43
CA ALA A 280 -16.40 -25.48 24.02
C ALA A 280 -16.73 -24.45 22.94
N GLU A 281 -18.02 -24.26 22.70
CA GLU A 281 -18.60 -23.23 21.85
C GLU A 281 -18.17 -21.86 22.39
N ALA A 282 -17.43 -21.10 21.58
CA ALA A 282 -17.07 -19.71 21.87
C ALA A 282 -17.62 -18.82 20.75
N GLU A 283 -18.47 -17.87 21.15
CA GLU A 283 -18.98 -16.78 20.32
C GLU A 283 -17.81 -16.01 19.68
N ASP A 284 -17.80 -15.98 18.35
CA ASP A 284 -16.71 -15.46 17.54
C ASP A 284 -16.77 -13.92 17.48
N ASN A 285 -16.25 -13.29 18.53
CA ASN A 285 -16.02 -11.85 18.58
C ASN A 285 -14.84 -11.52 17.65
N HIS A 286 -15.15 -11.23 16.39
CA HIS A 286 -14.19 -10.86 15.34
C HIS A 286 -13.45 -9.56 15.69
N GLN A 287 -12.41 -9.66 16.50
CA GLN A 287 -11.31 -8.70 16.51
C GLN A 287 -10.45 -8.94 15.28
N PRO A 288 -10.08 -7.92 14.50
CA PRO A 288 -9.16 -8.09 13.39
C PRO A 288 -7.86 -8.67 13.94
N SER A 289 -7.57 -9.90 13.54
CA SER A 289 -6.33 -10.61 13.85
C SER A 289 -5.14 -9.72 13.52
N ARG A 290 -4.17 -9.63 14.44
CA ARG A 290 -2.88 -8.95 14.21
C ARG A 290 -2.33 -9.36 12.85
N PRO A 291 -1.82 -8.42 12.03
CA PRO A 291 -1.22 -8.77 10.75
C PRO A 291 -0.14 -9.83 10.99
N GLN A 292 -0.22 -10.96 10.28
CA GLN A 292 0.86 -11.94 10.28
C GLN A 292 2.15 -11.22 9.86
N GLU A 293 3.26 -11.49 10.56
CA GLU A 293 4.58 -10.99 10.18
C GLU A 293 4.81 -11.30 8.70
N ARG A 294 4.92 -10.24 7.88
CA ARG A 294 5.14 -10.39 6.44
C ARG A 294 6.46 -11.12 6.24
N HIS A 295 6.48 -12.14 5.39
CA HIS A 295 7.63 -13.05 5.25
C HIS A 295 8.95 -12.33 4.88
N TRP A 296 8.86 -11.17 4.19
CA TRP A 296 10.01 -10.35 3.83
C TRP A 296 10.54 -9.45 4.97
N SER A 297 9.76 -9.21 6.03
CA SER A 297 10.20 -8.49 7.24
C SER A 297 11.39 -9.17 7.92
N ARG A 298 11.61 -10.47 7.65
CA ARG A 298 12.75 -11.26 8.14
C ARG A 298 14.06 -10.96 7.40
N TRP A 299 14.02 -10.30 6.25
CA TRP A 299 15.20 -10.02 5.41
C TRP A 299 15.82 -8.64 5.63
N ILE A 300 15.21 -7.79 6.46
CA ILE A 300 15.70 -6.44 6.72
C ILE A 300 16.43 -6.45 8.07
N PRO A 301 17.76 -6.30 8.09
CA PRO A 301 18.49 -6.06 9.33
C PRO A 301 17.94 -4.79 9.98
N ASN A 302 17.69 -4.83 11.29
CA ASN A 302 17.32 -3.66 12.11
C ASN A 302 18.18 -2.44 11.74
N TYR A 303 17.69 -1.60 10.82
CA TYR A 303 18.35 -0.36 10.46
C TYR A 303 18.37 0.49 11.73
N HIS A 304 19.56 0.88 12.15
CA HIS A 304 19.77 1.58 13.41
C HIS A 304 18.81 2.78 13.52
N LYS A 305 17.99 2.76 14.59
CA LYS A 305 17.14 3.84 15.09
C LYS A 305 17.99 5.03 15.58
N GLY A 306 18.85 5.54 14.72
CA GLY A 306 19.73 6.68 14.99
C GLY A 306 19.28 7.86 14.15
N GLU A 307 18.73 8.87 14.84
CA GLU A 307 18.39 10.24 14.43
C GLU A 307 16.88 10.54 14.33
N GLY A 308 16.41 11.33 15.31
CA GLY A 308 15.16 12.12 15.25
C GLY A 308 13.86 11.33 15.43
N HIS A 309 13.62 10.75 16.61
CA HIS A 309 12.31 10.15 16.93
C HIS A 309 11.14 11.12 16.66
N SER A 310 11.29 12.42 16.98
CA SER A 310 10.24 13.43 16.72
C SER A 310 9.98 13.67 15.24
N SER A 311 11.03 13.87 14.42
CA SER A 311 10.87 14.17 12.99
C SER A 311 10.33 12.99 12.18
N ARG A 312 10.66 11.74 12.56
CA ARG A 312 10.05 10.55 11.95
C ARG A 312 8.58 10.38 12.34
N HIS A 313 8.20 10.63 13.59
CA HIS A 313 6.79 10.57 14.01
C HIS A 313 5.94 11.62 13.28
N ASP A 314 6.47 12.83 13.11
CA ASP A 314 5.80 13.89 12.36
C ASP A 314 5.63 13.51 10.87
N LEU A 315 6.67 12.98 10.23
CA LEU A 315 6.62 12.51 8.85
C LEU A 315 5.59 11.38 8.66
N THR A 316 5.62 10.38 9.54
CA THR A 316 4.73 9.21 9.46
C THR A 316 3.27 9.63 9.62
N SER A 317 2.99 10.56 10.54
CA SER A 317 1.64 11.10 10.76
C SER A 317 1.14 11.89 9.56
N ARG A 318 2.00 12.73 8.95
CA ARG A 318 1.66 13.48 7.73
C ARG A 318 1.38 12.57 6.55
N LEU A 319 2.25 11.57 6.31
CA LEU A 319 2.06 10.58 5.26
C LEU A 319 0.78 9.77 5.47
N ARG A 320 0.50 9.33 6.70
CA ARG A 320 -0.78 8.68 7.05
C ARG A 320 -1.98 9.55 6.68
N GLN A 321 -1.94 10.85 7.00
CA GLN A 321 -3.02 11.77 6.68
C GLN A 321 -3.20 11.97 5.17
N GLU A 322 -2.12 12.14 4.42
CA GLU A 322 -2.14 12.34 2.97
C GLU A 322 -2.69 11.09 2.24
N LEU A 323 -2.20 9.91 2.66
CA LEU A 323 -2.55 8.63 2.07
C LEU A 323 -3.92 8.09 2.51
N ALA A 324 -4.47 8.59 3.62
CA ALA A 324 -5.78 8.16 4.13
C ALA A 324 -6.90 8.36 3.10
N SER A 325 -6.84 9.44 2.32
CA SER A 325 -7.85 9.71 1.27
C SER A 325 -7.89 8.64 0.18
N PHE A 326 -6.75 8.01 -0.10
CA PHE A 326 -6.62 6.94 -1.08
C PHE A 326 -6.86 5.54 -0.47
N GLY A 327 -6.93 5.41 0.86
CA GLY A 327 -7.21 4.15 1.56
C GLY A 327 -6.00 3.24 1.80
N ALA A 328 -4.78 3.71 1.52
CA ALA A 328 -3.55 2.95 1.75
C ALA A 328 -3.28 2.77 3.25
N ARG A 329 -2.74 1.61 3.62
CA ARG A 329 -2.39 1.27 5.01
C ARG A 329 -0.91 1.55 5.27
N ILE A 330 -0.64 2.49 6.19
CA ILE A 330 0.68 2.72 6.77
C ILE A 330 0.66 2.17 8.19
N ASP A 331 1.27 1.00 8.37
CA ASP A 331 1.40 0.33 9.65
C ASP A 331 2.60 0.92 10.43
N ASP A 332 2.88 0.39 11.63
CA ASP A 332 4.03 0.84 12.43
C ASP A 332 5.38 0.33 11.90
N ASP A 333 5.34 -0.72 11.08
CA ASP A 333 6.50 -1.29 10.39
C ASP A 333 6.80 -0.58 9.05
N THR A 334 5.94 0.34 8.61
CA THR A 334 6.17 1.09 7.38
C THR A 334 7.38 2.02 7.54
N HIS A 335 8.35 1.89 6.64
CA HIS A 335 9.49 2.78 6.58
C HIS A 335 9.11 4.10 5.90
N CYS A 336 8.74 5.11 6.68
CA CYS A 336 8.64 6.49 6.19
C CYS A 336 10.05 7.12 6.07
N VAL A 337 10.39 7.65 4.89
CA VAL A 337 11.77 8.01 4.52
C VAL A 337 11.84 9.43 3.96
N LEU A 338 12.88 10.14 4.40
CA LEU A 338 13.39 11.36 3.78
C LEU A 338 14.83 11.11 3.33
N PRO A 339 15.38 11.94 2.42
CA PRO A 339 16.80 11.90 2.09
C PRO A 339 17.68 11.99 3.34
N THR A 340 18.62 11.06 3.47
CA THR A 340 19.59 10.99 4.57
C THR A 340 20.95 11.50 4.10
N ASP A 341 21.84 11.85 5.04
CA ASP A 341 23.21 12.23 4.67
C ASP A 341 23.96 11.10 3.94
N ALA A 342 23.68 9.85 4.31
CA ALA A 342 24.20 8.69 3.60
C ALA A 342 23.71 8.63 2.14
N SER A 343 22.42 8.89 1.89
CA SER A 343 21.88 8.83 0.52
C SER A 343 22.39 9.99 -0.34
N ARG A 344 22.46 11.18 0.24
CA ARG A 344 23.08 12.37 -0.37
C ARG A 344 24.53 12.12 -0.75
N GLN A 345 25.33 11.56 0.17
CA GLN A 345 26.74 11.30 -0.08
C GLN A 345 26.94 10.30 -1.23
N VAL A 346 26.14 9.22 -1.28
CA VAL A 346 26.24 8.22 -2.34
C VAL A 346 25.90 8.84 -3.70
N ALA A 347 24.74 9.49 -3.80
CA ALA A 347 24.28 10.05 -5.06
C ALA A 347 25.23 11.14 -5.59
N ARG A 348 25.72 12.05 -4.72
CA ARG A 348 26.72 13.07 -5.09
C ARG A 348 28.06 12.49 -5.53
N SER A 349 28.45 11.34 -5.00
CA SER A 349 29.73 10.71 -5.34
C SER A 349 29.75 10.01 -6.70
N VAL A 350 28.59 9.94 -7.35
CA VAL A 350 28.37 9.22 -8.59
C VAL A 350 27.98 10.18 -9.70
N LEU A 351 27.05 11.10 -9.41
CA LEU A 351 26.41 11.90 -10.42
C LEU A 351 27.17 13.22 -10.60
N ASP A 352 28.01 13.28 -11.65
CA ASP A 352 28.78 14.47 -12.04
C ASP A 352 27.92 15.72 -12.25
N SER A 353 26.64 15.55 -12.63
CA SER A 353 25.66 16.63 -12.76
C SER A 353 24.22 16.07 -12.68
N ILE A 354 23.62 16.06 -11.49
CA ILE A 354 22.15 15.96 -11.39
C ILE A 354 21.60 17.36 -11.64
N PRO A 355 20.57 17.52 -12.50
CA PRO A 355 19.83 18.77 -12.55
C PRO A 355 19.43 19.19 -11.13
N ALA A 356 19.71 20.43 -10.75
CA ALA A 356 19.48 20.90 -9.38
C ALA A 356 18.02 20.76 -8.92
N ASP A 357 17.09 20.70 -9.88
CA ASP A 357 15.67 20.48 -9.66
C ASP A 357 15.30 19.01 -9.45
N GLN A 358 16.19 18.03 -9.69
CA GLN A 358 15.94 16.59 -9.53
C GLN A 358 16.81 15.94 -8.46
N GLU A 359 17.73 16.72 -7.87
CA GLU A 359 18.71 16.27 -6.88
C GLU A 359 18.05 15.59 -5.67
N TYR A 360 16.95 16.16 -5.17
CA TYR A 360 16.23 15.64 -4.02
C TYR A 360 15.60 14.27 -4.29
N GLU A 361 15.01 14.08 -5.47
CA GLU A 361 14.30 12.87 -5.87
C GLU A 361 15.26 11.67 -5.99
N VAL A 362 16.48 11.89 -6.49
CA VAL A 362 17.53 10.88 -6.52
C VAL A 362 18.03 10.55 -5.10
N TYR A 363 18.09 11.54 -4.21
CA TYR A 363 18.45 11.28 -2.82
C TYR A 363 17.37 10.52 -2.07
N LEU A 364 16.11 10.77 -2.41
CA LEU A 364 14.98 10.06 -1.85
C LEU A 364 14.97 8.61 -2.35
N SER A 365 15.14 8.36 -3.64
CA SER A 365 15.17 7.00 -4.20
C SER A 365 16.29 6.16 -3.58
N ALA A 366 17.49 6.74 -3.44
CA ALA A 366 18.61 6.08 -2.76
C ALA A 366 18.31 5.82 -1.27
N ALA A 367 17.65 6.75 -0.57
CA ALA A 367 17.26 6.56 0.83
C ALA A 367 16.22 5.45 0.99
N MET A 368 15.22 5.39 0.10
CA MET A 368 14.17 4.36 0.10
C MET A 368 14.75 2.97 -0.19
N ALA A 369 15.66 2.85 -1.15
CA ALA A 369 16.35 1.58 -1.41
C ALA A 369 17.18 1.12 -0.20
N MET A 370 17.91 2.05 0.45
CA MET A 370 18.68 1.72 1.65
C MET A 370 17.79 1.34 2.84
N SER A 371 16.65 2.01 3.04
CA SER A 371 15.71 1.62 4.12
C SER A 371 15.12 0.24 3.91
N ALA A 372 14.98 -0.20 2.66
CA ALA A 372 14.59 -1.57 2.30
C ALA A 372 15.72 -2.60 2.47
N GLY A 373 16.88 -2.21 3.00
CA GLY A 373 18.01 -3.11 3.29
C GLY A 373 19.08 -3.17 2.20
N VAL A 374 18.98 -2.38 1.12
CA VAL A 374 20.02 -2.35 0.08
C VAL A 374 21.28 -1.68 0.63
N ARG A 375 22.43 -2.36 0.49
CA ARG A 375 23.72 -1.85 0.96
C ARG A 375 24.14 -0.59 0.20
N LYS A 376 24.70 0.39 0.93
CA LYS A 376 25.24 1.65 0.39
C LYS A 376 26.10 1.49 -0.87
N ASN A 377 27.00 0.50 -0.87
CA ASN A 377 27.90 0.26 -2.01
C ASN A 377 27.13 -0.25 -3.24
N ASN A 378 26.10 -1.08 -3.05
CA ASN A 378 25.27 -1.58 -4.14
C ASN A 378 24.43 -0.45 -4.75
N VAL A 379 23.85 0.41 -3.91
CA VAL A 379 23.15 1.62 -4.37
C VAL A 379 24.09 2.49 -5.21
N ARG A 380 25.33 2.69 -4.75
CA ARG A 380 26.34 3.44 -5.50
C ARG A 380 26.62 2.83 -6.88
N SER A 381 26.87 1.52 -6.94
CA SER A 381 27.16 0.81 -8.19
C SER A 381 25.99 0.87 -9.17
N ALA A 382 24.76 0.71 -8.68
CA ALA A 382 23.57 0.78 -9.52
C ALA A 382 23.31 2.20 -10.05
N LEU A 383 23.51 3.24 -9.23
CA LEU A 383 23.44 4.63 -9.71
C LEU A 383 24.49 4.95 -10.78
N LEU A 384 25.71 4.42 -10.65
CA LEU A 384 26.78 4.60 -11.66
C LEU A 384 26.35 3.98 -13.00
N LEU A 385 25.79 2.77 -12.94
CA LEU A 385 25.32 2.06 -14.11
C LEU A 385 24.12 2.76 -14.75
N ALA A 386 23.16 3.25 -13.96
CA ALA A 386 22.03 4.03 -14.45
C ALA A 386 22.50 5.28 -15.21
N GLN A 387 23.45 6.03 -14.64
CA GLN A 387 24.00 7.21 -15.29
C GLN A 387 24.72 6.87 -16.61
N GLU A 388 25.49 5.78 -16.64
CA GLU A 388 26.17 5.32 -17.85
C GLU A 388 25.18 4.91 -18.95
N ILE A 389 24.09 4.23 -18.60
CA ILE A 389 23.01 3.88 -19.53
C ILE A 389 22.36 5.14 -20.10
N ASN A 390 22.00 6.10 -19.25
CA ASN A 390 21.36 7.35 -19.68
C ASN A 390 22.29 8.16 -20.60
N LYS A 391 23.58 8.28 -20.25
CA LYS A 391 24.59 8.94 -21.12
C LYS A 391 24.71 8.27 -22.49
N ARG A 392 24.54 6.95 -22.59
CA ARG A 392 24.58 6.24 -23.88
C ARG A 392 23.31 6.46 -24.70
N GLN A 393 22.16 6.58 -24.05
CA GLN A 393 20.89 6.87 -24.72
C GLN A 393 20.81 8.30 -25.24
N GLU A 394 21.42 9.28 -24.55
CA GLU A 394 21.46 10.68 -25.01
C GLU A 394 22.41 10.92 -26.19
N ASN A 395 23.43 10.08 -26.35
CA ASN A 395 24.43 10.19 -27.42
C ASN A 395 24.05 9.42 -28.70
N ASN A 396 22.88 8.79 -28.74
CA ASN A 396 22.39 7.93 -29.82
C ASN A 396 21.03 8.45 -30.30
#